data_AF-A0ABD4WLK8-F1
#
_entry.id   AF-A0ABD4WLK8-F1
#
_cell.length_a   1.000
_cell.length_b   1.000
_cell.length_c   1.000
_cell.angle_alpha   90.00
_cell.angle_beta   90.00
_cell.angle_gamma   90.00
#
_symmetry.space_group_name_H-M   'P 1'
#
loop_
_entity.id
_entity.type
_entity.pdbx_description
1 polymer ?
#
loop_
_entity_poly.entity_id
_entity_poly.type
_entity_poly.pdbx_seq_one_letter_code
_entity_poly.pdbx_strand_id
1 'polypeptide(L)'
;MKREQVIEVYKDVLEKRRKRFPNYFFVGNEGKKYMRYMTCYLLEQHLSISIVEIPFQVGANTLWSHRLRPPAMLYGWNYYEVIDNAYPGKFKPWEFQQTPDKYWDGEEGKRRAIEAVRYVIEEKMKIPMKEIPSQINFNFFKQHGLGGAFTLLGYSPFQIVEAIYPGVFRPWQFSHVPMNCWKNEEYIREAMDDFLFKQLRFSSYNEAFIQLKGSHFNNFQLTGLFQMAFGSRMNNVKKWIKNQLNNLDDEIFYVNH
;
A
#
# COMPACT_ATOMS: atom_id res chain seq x y z
N MET A 1 2.47 -10.06 -40.79
CA MET A 1 1.14 -10.65 -41.12
C MET A 1 0.04 -9.74 -40.59
N LYS A 2 -1.15 -9.74 -41.21
CA LYS A 2 -2.30 -9.01 -40.69
C LYS A 2 -2.88 -9.73 -39.46
N ARG A 3 -3.64 -9.01 -38.63
CA ARG A 3 -4.20 -9.51 -37.35
C ARG A 3 -5.01 -10.79 -37.57
N GLU A 4 -5.87 -10.81 -38.56
CA GLU A 4 -6.79 -11.92 -38.87
C GLU A 4 -6.01 -13.18 -39.21
N GLN A 5 -4.95 -13.06 -40.02
CA GLN A 5 -4.10 -14.19 -40.39
C GLN A 5 -3.35 -14.78 -39.19
N VAL A 6 -2.89 -13.93 -38.26
CA VAL A 6 -2.25 -14.38 -37.02
C VAL A 6 -3.23 -15.13 -36.14
N ILE A 7 -4.46 -14.60 -36.00
CA ILE A 7 -5.53 -15.23 -35.22
C ILE A 7 -5.91 -16.59 -35.81
N GLU A 8 -6.03 -16.73 -37.13
CA GLU A 8 -6.32 -18.02 -37.77
C GLU A 8 -5.23 -19.06 -37.49
N VAL A 9 -3.95 -18.67 -37.59
CA VAL A 9 -2.83 -19.56 -37.20
C VAL A 9 -2.92 -19.95 -35.72
N TYR A 10 -3.31 -19.01 -34.85
CA TYR A 10 -3.48 -19.29 -33.43
C TYR A 10 -4.63 -20.26 -33.16
N LYS A 11 -5.80 -20.06 -33.78
CA LYS A 11 -6.95 -20.97 -33.70
C LYS A 11 -6.57 -22.39 -34.11
N ASP A 12 -5.85 -22.55 -35.22
CA ASP A 12 -5.36 -23.86 -35.67
C ASP A 12 -4.50 -24.57 -34.61
N VAL A 13 -3.62 -23.83 -33.92
CA VAL A 13 -2.77 -24.38 -32.85
C VAL A 13 -3.58 -24.67 -31.58
N LEU A 14 -4.53 -23.80 -31.24
CA LEU A 14 -5.38 -23.91 -30.06
C LEU A 14 -6.29 -25.15 -30.17
N GLU A 15 -6.92 -25.34 -31.33
CA GLU A 15 -7.82 -26.46 -31.65
C GLU A 15 -7.08 -27.73 -32.07
N LYS A 16 -5.74 -27.74 -32.03
CA LYS A 16 -4.88 -28.87 -32.39
C LYS A 16 -4.99 -29.30 -33.86
N ARG A 17 -5.57 -28.48 -34.76
CA ARG A 17 -5.49 -28.65 -36.22
C ARG A 17 -4.04 -28.53 -36.72
N ARG A 18 -3.19 -27.81 -35.98
CA ARG A 18 -1.75 -27.68 -36.20
C ARG A 18 -0.97 -28.02 -34.93
N LYS A 19 0.10 -28.82 -35.04
CA LYS A 19 0.93 -29.25 -33.89
C LYS A 19 1.70 -28.12 -33.21
N ARG A 20 2.22 -27.15 -33.96
CA ARG A 20 3.03 -26.02 -33.48
C ARG A 20 2.88 -24.79 -34.37
N PHE A 21 3.18 -23.62 -33.83
CA PHE A 21 3.29 -22.40 -34.63
C PHE A 21 4.32 -22.55 -35.77
N PRO A 22 4.18 -21.79 -36.87
CA PRO A 22 5.17 -21.76 -37.95
C PRO A 22 6.58 -21.44 -37.44
N ASN A 23 7.60 -21.87 -38.17
CA ASN A 23 8.98 -21.53 -37.83
C ASN A 23 9.18 -20.02 -37.89
N TYR A 24 9.96 -19.47 -36.94
CA TYR A 24 10.25 -18.03 -36.84
C TYR A 24 9.02 -17.13 -36.71
N PHE A 25 7.88 -17.67 -36.28
CA PHE A 25 6.65 -16.89 -36.13
C PHE A 25 6.73 -15.82 -35.04
N PHE A 26 7.56 -16.03 -34.01
CA PHE A 26 7.72 -15.11 -32.88
C PHE A 26 9.13 -14.53 -32.84
N VAL A 27 9.42 -13.56 -33.70
CA VAL A 27 10.74 -12.91 -33.78
C VAL A 27 10.59 -11.39 -33.67
N GLY A 28 11.37 -10.78 -32.78
CA GLY A 28 11.45 -9.33 -32.62
C GLY A 28 10.10 -8.66 -32.37
N ASN A 29 9.95 -7.42 -32.87
CA ASN A 29 8.76 -6.62 -32.68
C ASN A 29 7.51 -7.20 -33.38
N GLU A 30 7.67 -7.87 -34.53
CA GLU A 30 6.56 -8.55 -35.19
C GLU A 30 6.05 -9.72 -34.35
N GLY A 31 6.94 -10.50 -33.74
CA GLY A 31 6.55 -11.55 -32.80
C GLY A 31 5.78 -11.01 -31.59
N LYS A 32 6.22 -9.89 -31.00
CA LYS A 32 5.51 -9.21 -29.90
C LYS A 32 4.12 -8.72 -30.32
N LYS A 33 4.01 -8.16 -31.53
CA LYS A 33 2.74 -7.74 -32.14
C LYS A 33 1.80 -8.92 -32.38
N TYR A 34 2.31 -10.06 -32.85
CA TYR A 34 1.49 -11.27 -33.03
C TYR A 34 1.02 -11.80 -31.69
N MET A 35 1.90 -11.82 -30.68
CA MET A 35 1.53 -12.18 -29.31
C MET A 35 0.38 -11.32 -28.79
N ARG A 36 0.45 -10.00 -28.98
CA ARG A 36 -0.64 -9.08 -28.61
C ARG A 36 -1.96 -9.49 -29.26
N TYR A 37 -1.97 -9.74 -30.57
CA TYR A 37 -3.20 -10.12 -31.28
C TYR A 37 -3.82 -11.41 -30.75
N MET A 38 -2.98 -12.42 -30.50
CA MET A 38 -3.44 -13.70 -29.96
C MET A 38 -3.94 -13.57 -28.52
N THR A 39 -3.24 -12.81 -27.67
CA THR A 39 -3.65 -12.58 -26.28
C THR A 39 -4.98 -11.83 -26.21
N CYS A 40 -5.18 -10.75 -26.99
CA CYS A 40 -6.47 -10.06 -27.04
C CYS A 40 -7.59 -10.99 -27.54
N TYR A 41 -7.35 -11.76 -28.60
CA TYR A 41 -8.32 -12.74 -29.10
C TYR A 41 -8.67 -13.79 -28.03
N LEU A 42 -7.65 -14.34 -27.35
CA LEU A 42 -7.84 -15.34 -26.30
C LEU A 42 -8.76 -14.80 -25.19
N LEU A 43 -8.43 -13.64 -24.64
CA LEU A 43 -9.14 -13.10 -23.49
C LEU A 43 -10.53 -12.60 -23.87
N GLU A 44 -10.64 -11.80 -24.95
CA GLU A 44 -11.89 -11.11 -25.29
C GLU A 44 -12.88 -12.00 -26.04
N GLN A 45 -12.41 -12.84 -26.95
CA GLN A 45 -13.29 -13.58 -27.88
C GLN A 45 -13.39 -15.07 -27.56
N HIS A 46 -12.28 -15.71 -27.16
CA HIS A 46 -12.29 -17.15 -26.87
C HIS A 46 -12.78 -17.45 -25.45
N LEU A 47 -12.30 -16.69 -24.45
CA LEU A 47 -12.68 -16.85 -23.05
C LEU A 47 -13.78 -15.88 -22.60
N SER A 48 -14.11 -14.88 -23.42
CA SER A 48 -15.13 -13.86 -23.12
C SER A 48 -14.91 -13.14 -21.78
N ILE A 49 -13.65 -12.92 -21.41
CA ILE A 49 -13.26 -12.22 -20.19
C ILE A 49 -13.33 -10.72 -20.43
N SER A 50 -14.08 -10.00 -19.61
CA SER A 50 -14.12 -8.54 -19.67
C SER A 50 -12.79 -7.93 -19.24
N ILE A 51 -12.41 -6.80 -19.84
CA ILE A 51 -11.15 -6.11 -19.52
C ILE A 51 -11.01 -5.81 -18.01
N VAL A 52 -12.11 -5.51 -17.32
CA VAL A 52 -12.12 -5.21 -15.88
C VAL A 52 -11.90 -6.46 -15.01
N GLU A 53 -12.12 -7.65 -15.58
CA GLU A 53 -11.99 -8.93 -14.88
C GLU A 53 -10.60 -9.56 -15.06
N ILE A 54 -9.81 -9.06 -16.02
CA ILE A 54 -8.48 -9.58 -16.35
C ILE A 54 -7.59 -9.74 -15.10
N PRO A 55 -7.46 -8.73 -14.22
CA PRO A 55 -6.59 -8.86 -13.03
C PRO A 55 -7.03 -9.96 -12.06
N PHE A 56 -8.32 -10.32 -12.07
CA PHE A 56 -8.91 -11.28 -11.14
C PHE A 56 -8.98 -12.71 -11.70
N GLN A 57 -9.03 -12.88 -13.02
CA GLN A 57 -9.24 -14.17 -13.68
C GLN A 57 -8.04 -14.67 -14.49
N VAL A 58 -7.12 -13.78 -14.87
CA VAL A 58 -6.02 -14.11 -15.78
C VAL A 58 -4.70 -14.20 -15.03
N GLY A 59 -4.14 -15.41 -15.03
CA GLY A 59 -2.79 -15.66 -14.54
C GLY A 59 -1.95 -16.40 -15.57
N ALA A 60 -0.72 -16.74 -15.18
CA ALA A 60 0.20 -17.52 -15.98
C ALA A 60 -0.43 -18.82 -16.51
N ASN A 61 -1.16 -19.56 -15.66
CA ASN A 61 -1.82 -20.80 -16.03
C ASN A 61 -2.89 -20.59 -17.13
N THR A 62 -3.66 -19.49 -17.05
CA THR A 62 -4.66 -19.13 -18.08
C THR A 62 -3.99 -18.98 -19.44
N LEU A 63 -2.84 -18.31 -19.52
CA LEU A 63 -2.13 -18.14 -20.81
C LEU A 63 -1.48 -19.44 -21.28
N TRP A 64 -0.86 -20.18 -20.37
CA TRP A 64 -0.08 -21.37 -20.71
C TRP A 64 -0.94 -22.54 -21.19
N SER A 65 -2.11 -22.74 -20.57
CA SER A 65 -3.07 -23.78 -20.97
C SER A 65 -3.66 -23.52 -22.37
N HIS A 66 -3.65 -22.27 -22.84
CA HIS A 66 -4.14 -21.85 -24.15
C HIS A 66 -3.01 -21.58 -25.15
N ARG A 67 -1.94 -22.39 -25.10
CA ARG A 67 -0.85 -22.41 -26.08
C ARG A 67 -0.01 -21.13 -26.17
N LEU A 68 -0.11 -20.21 -25.21
CA LEU A 68 0.71 -18.99 -25.18
C LEU A 68 2.03 -19.16 -24.43
N ARG A 69 2.31 -20.32 -23.82
CA ARG A 69 3.58 -20.57 -23.12
C ARG A 69 4.82 -20.49 -24.03
N PRO A 70 4.87 -21.12 -25.22
CA PRO A 70 6.04 -21.00 -26.10
C PRO A 70 6.34 -19.54 -26.52
N PRO A 71 5.39 -18.75 -27.04
CA PRO A 71 5.68 -17.35 -27.40
C PRO A 71 5.95 -16.44 -26.19
N ALA A 72 5.50 -16.80 -24.98
CA ALA A 72 5.85 -16.05 -23.77
C ALA A 72 7.36 -16.04 -23.45
N MET A 73 8.17 -16.90 -24.10
CA MET A 73 9.63 -16.83 -24.04
C MET A 73 10.19 -15.47 -24.49
N LEU A 74 9.49 -14.74 -25.37
CA LEU A 74 9.82 -13.35 -25.75
C LEU A 74 9.88 -12.39 -24.54
N TYR A 75 9.29 -12.78 -23.42
CA TYR A 75 9.19 -12.03 -22.18
C TYR A 75 9.79 -12.79 -20.98
N GLY A 76 10.66 -13.78 -21.23
CA GLY A 76 11.23 -14.62 -20.17
C GLY A 76 10.18 -15.39 -19.36
N TRP A 77 9.06 -15.74 -19.99
CA TRP A 77 7.88 -16.36 -19.35
C TRP A 77 7.20 -15.51 -18.26
N ASN A 78 7.47 -14.20 -18.21
CA ASN A 78 6.72 -13.27 -17.39
C ASN A 78 5.32 -13.07 -17.98
N TYR A 79 4.30 -13.63 -17.33
CA TYR A 79 2.93 -13.56 -17.83
C TYR A 79 2.35 -12.14 -17.78
N TYR A 80 2.77 -11.31 -16.82
CA TYR A 80 2.34 -9.92 -16.74
C TYR A 80 2.81 -9.13 -17.96
N GLU A 81 4.07 -9.30 -18.37
CA GLU A 81 4.62 -8.65 -19.57
C GLU A 81 3.86 -9.04 -20.85
N VAL A 82 3.34 -10.28 -20.91
CA VAL A 82 2.46 -10.70 -22.01
C VAL A 82 1.13 -9.92 -21.98
N ILE A 83 0.56 -9.71 -20.80
CA ILE A 83 -0.70 -8.96 -20.62
C ILE A 83 -0.47 -7.47 -20.88
N ASP A 84 0.60 -6.88 -20.37
CA ASP A 84 0.94 -5.47 -20.62
C ASP A 84 1.24 -5.22 -22.10
N ASN A 85 1.90 -6.14 -22.80
CA ASN A 85 2.02 -6.05 -24.26
C ASN A 85 0.65 -6.08 -24.97
N ALA A 86 -0.33 -6.80 -24.45
CA ALA A 86 -1.68 -6.82 -25.01
C ALA A 86 -2.46 -5.53 -24.70
N TYR A 87 -2.31 -5.03 -23.47
CA TYR A 87 -3.01 -3.88 -22.89
C TYR A 87 -2.01 -2.86 -22.27
N PRO A 88 -1.21 -2.15 -23.08
CA PRO A 88 -0.11 -1.35 -22.56
C PRO A 88 -0.56 -0.31 -21.53
N GLY A 89 0.03 -0.38 -20.34
CA GLY A 89 -0.21 0.56 -19.24
C GLY A 89 -1.62 0.53 -18.66
N LYS A 90 -2.45 -0.46 -19.02
CA LYS A 90 -3.84 -0.57 -18.52
C LYS A 90 -3.93 -1.14 -17.12
N PHE A 91 -2.99 -2.00 -16.77
CA PHE A 91 -2.96 -2.65 -15.47
C PHE A 91 -1.61 -2.41 -14.81
N LYS A 92 -1.58 -2.54 -13.49
CA LYS A 92 -0.34 -2.60 -12.70
C LYS A 92 -0.10 -4.03 -12.23
N PRO A 93 1.16 -4.47 -12.03
CA PRO A 93 1.45 -5.84 -11.65
C PRO A 93 0.76 -6.28 -10.36
N TRP A 94 0.65 -5.37 -9.38
CA TRP A 94 0.02 -5.62 -8.08
C TRP A 94 -1.51 -5.64 -8.12
N GLU A 95 -2.14 -5.34 -9.26
CA GLU A 95 -3.60 -5.50 -9.41
C GLU A 95 -3.99 -6.95 -9.68
N PHE A 96 -3.03 -7.79 -10.12
CA PHE A 96 -3.25 -9.20 -10.35
C PHE A 96 -3.18 -10.00 -9.04
N GLN A 97 -3.90 -11.12 -8.98
CA GLN A 97 -3.87 -12.03 -7.81
C GLN A 97 -2.47 -12.54 -7.45
N GLN A 98 -1.61 -12.66 -8.46
CA GLN A 98 -0.21 -12.98 -8.31
C GLN A 98 0.60 -11.82 -8.91
N THR A 99 1.77 -11.52 -8.38
CA THR A 99 2.74 -10.66 -9.05
C THR A 99 3.78 -11.53 -9.76
N PRO A 100 4.47 -11.03 -10.80
CA PRO A 100 5.57 -11.75 -11.42
C PRO A 100 6.62 -12.23 -10.40
N ASP A 101 7.36 -13.28 -10.78
CA ASP A 101 8.45 -13.78 -9.95
C ASP A 101 9.47 -12.66 -9.65
N LYS A 102 9.95 -12.59 -8.41
CA LYS A 102 10.89 -11.57 -7.90
C LYS A 102 10.42 -10.12 -8.05
N TYR A 103 9.14 -9.89 -8.29
CA TYR A 103 8.61 -8.53 -8.50
C TYR A 103 8.86 -7.59 -7.31
N TRP A 104 8.82 -8.16 -6.10
CA TRP A 104 9.00 -7.48 -4.81
C TRP A 104 10.43 -7.57 -4.27
N ASP A 105 11.39 -8.09 -5.02
CA ASP A 105 12.74 -8.37 -4.50
C ASP A 105 13.61 -7.10 -4.40
N GLY A 106 14.38 -7.04 -3.32
CA GLY A 106 15.38 -6.00 -3.08
C GLY A 106 14.80 -4.59 -2.87
N GLU A 107 15.68 -3.60 -2.95
CA GLU A 107 15.32 -2.19 -2.74
C GLU A 107 14.34 -1.67 -3.81
N GLU A 108 14.46 -2.15 -5.04
CA GLU A 108 13.53 -1.80 -6.11
C GLU A 108 12.12 -2.37 -5.83
N GLY A 109 12.03 -3.57 -5.27
CA GLY A 109 10.77 -4.13 -4.80
C GLY A 109 10.11 -3.30 -3.71
N LYS A 110 10.89 -2.80 -2.74
CA LYS A 110 10.39 -1.88 -1.70
C LYS A 110 9.90 -0.57 -2.30
N ARG A 111 10.63 0.00 -3.27
CA ARG A 111 10.23 1.21 -3.99
C ARG A 111 8.89 1.01 -4.71
N ARG A 112 8.71 -0.11 -5.41
CA ARG A 112 7.45 -0.48 -6.06
C ARG A 112 6.32 -0.68 -5.06
N ALA A 113 6.60 -1.26 -3.89
CA ALA A 113 5.59 -1.45 -2.85
C ALA A 113 5.08 -0.10 -2.33
N ILE A 114 5.98 0.85 -2.07
CA ILE A 114 5.63 2.23 -1.68
C ILE A 114 4.80 2.91 -2.79
N GLU A 115 5.23 2.80 -4.05
CA GLU A 115 4.51 3.36 -5.20
C GLU A 115 3.11 2.75 -5.37
N ALA A 116 2.99 1.43 -5.19
CA ALA A 116 1.72 0.72 -5.28
C ALA A 116 0.73 1.19 -4.21
N VAL A 117 1.19 1.32 -2.97
CA VAL A 117 0.36 1.82 -1.87
C VAL A 117 -0.04 3.28 -2.14
N ARG A 118 0.91 4.14 -2.54
CA ARG A 118 0.65 5.55 -2.88
C ARG A 118 -0.42 5.67 -3.98
N TYR A 119 -0.28 4.92 -5.06
CA TYR A 119 -1.25 4.91 -6.16
C TYR A 119 -2.66 4.51 -5.68
N VAL A 120 -2.77 3.52 -4.80
CA VAL A 120 -4.08 3.12 -4.28
C VAL A 120 -4.68 4.24 -3.40
N ILE A 121 -3.86 4.90 -2.58
CA ILE A 121 -4.29 6.02 -1.73
C ILE A 121 -4.76 7.21 -2.60
N GLU A 122 -3.91 7.66 -3.53
CA GLU A 122 -4.08 8.94 -4.23
C GLU A 122 -4.98 8.84 -5.45
N GLU A 123 -4.83 7.78 -6.26
CA GLU A 123 -5.48 7.68 -7.56
C GLU A 123 -6.73 6.81 -7.51
N LYS A 124 -6.62 5.62 -6.90
CA LYS A 124 -7.71 4.64 -6.88
C LYS A 124 -8.80 5.01 -5.88
N MET A 125 -8.41 5.31 -4.64
CA MET A 125 -9.34 5.58 -3.55
C MET A 125 -9.50 7.07 -3.27
N LYS A 126 -8.54 7.91 -3.70
CA LYS A 126 -8.54 9.37 -3.48
C LYS A 126 -8.78 9.73 -2.01
N ILE A 127 -8.09 9.02 -1.12
CA ILE A 127 -8.28 9.16 0.33
C ILE A 127 -7.80 10.54 0.77
N PRO A 128 -8.66 11.37 1.39
CA PRO A 128 -8.23 12.66 1.91
C PRO A 128 -7.15 12.50 2.99
N MET A 129 -6.15 13.40 3.00
CA MET A 129 -5.02 13.34 3.94
C MET A 129 -5.44 13.16 5.41
N LYS A 130 -6.52 13.84 5.83
CA LYS A 130 -7.07 13.77 7.20
C LYS A 130 -7.62 12.39 7.59
N GLU A 131 -7.96 11.54 6.61
CA GLU A 131 -8.59 10.23 6.82
C GLU A 131 -7.59 9.08 6.69
N ILE A 132 -6.37 9.36 6.23
CA ILE A 132 -5.31 8.34 6.09
C ILE A 132 -5.09 7.54 7.39
N PRO A 133 -4.98 8.15 8.58
CA PRO A 133 -4.68 7.38 9.79
C PRO A 133 -5.78 6.39 10.21
N SER A 134 -7.04 6.66 9.86
CA SER A 134 -8.17 5.78 10.15
C SER A 134 -8.41 4.76 9.05
N GLN A 135 -8.21 5.13 7.77
CA GLN A 135 -8.45 4.26 6.63
C GLN A 135 -7.29 3.30 6.34
N ILE A 136 -6.04 3.73 6.51
CA ILE A 136 -4.86 2.89 6.21
C ILE A 136 -4.56 1.98 7.40
N ASN A 137 -5.16 0.80 7.37
CA ASN A 137 -5.01 -0.25 8.37
C ASN A 137 -4.84 -1.62 7.69
N PHE A 138 -4.73 -2.70 8.47
CA PHE A 138 -4.57 -4.06 7.93
C PHE A 138 -5.61 -4.42 6.85
N ASN A 139 -6.87 -4.02 7.04
CA ASN A 139 -7.95 -4.33 6.11
C ASN A 139 -7.79 -3.60 4.77
N PHE A 140 -7.27 -2.36 4.77
CA PHE A 140 -6.96 -1.63 3.54
C PHE A 140 -6.01 -2.43 2.64
N PHE A 141 -4.91 -2.94 3.19
CA PHE A 141 -3.94 -3.72 2.40
C PHE A 141 -4.54 -5.03 1.88
N LYS A 142 -5.36 -5.71 2.69
CA LYS A 142 -6.05 -6.94 2.30
C LYS A 142 -7.07 -6.71 1.17
N GLN A 143 -7.90 -5.68 1.29
CA GLN A 143 -8.97 -5.39 0.33
C GLN A 143 -8.44 -4.94 -1.04
N HIS A 144 -7.26 -4.34 -1.08
CA HIS A 144 -6.69 -3.81 -2.33
C HIS A 144 -5.57 -4.69 -2.92
N GLY A 145 -5.40 -5.94 -2.46
CA GLY A 145 -4.39 -6.85 -3.00
C GLY A 145 -2.94 -6.46 -2.67
N LEU A 146 -2.74 -5.54 -1.71
CA LEU A 146 -1.43 -5.02 -1.32
C LEU A 146 -0.78 -5.85 -0.19
N GLY A 147 -1.21 -7.09 0.03
CA GLY A 147 -0.68 -7.95 1.10
C GLY A 147 0.81 -8.25 0.96
N GLY A 148 1.31 -8.38 -0.28
CA GLY A 148 2.75 -8.53 -0.56
C GLY A 148 3.54 -7.27 -0.18
N ALA A 149 3.04 -6.10 -0.59
CA ALA A 149 3.63 -4.81 -0.23
C ALA A 149 3.63 -4.59 1.30
N PHE A 150 2.52 -4.91 1.97
CA PHE A 150 2.40 -4.78 3.42
C PHE A 150 3.40 -5.66 4.17
N THR A 151 3.60 -6.89 3.70
CA THR A 151 4.58 -7.83 4.25
C THR A 151 6.01 -7.32 4.05
N LEU A 152 6.34 -6.89 2.84
CA LEU A 152 7.68 -6.40 2.49
C LEU A 152 8.08 -5.16 3.31
N LEU A 153 7.11 -4.29 3.59
CA LEU A 153 7.33 -3.03 4.30
C LEU A 153 7.20 -3.15 5.84
N GLY A 154 7.22 -4.37 6.38
CA GLY A 154 7.37 -4.59 7.82
C GLY A 154 6.07 -4.54 8.64
N TYR A 155 4.90 -4.74 8.02
CA TYR A 155 3.61 -4.88 8.70
C TYR A 155 3.16 -3.68 9.54
N SER A 156 3.67 -2.48 9.28
CA SER A 156 3.27 -1.26 9.98
C SER A 156 2.59 -0.27 9.04
N PRO A 157 1.26 -0.06 9.15
CA PRO A 157 0.58 0.96 8.37
C PRO A 157 1.21 2.34 8.52
N PHE A 158 1.61 2.72 9.74
CA PHE A 158 2.31 3.98 9.99
C PHE A 158 3.64 4.06 9.25
N GLN A 159 4.53 3.06 9.33
CA GLN A 159 5.84 3.14 8.65
C GLN A 159 5.69 3.24 7.13
N ILE A 160 4.69 2.58 6.57
CA ILE A 160 4.38 2.66 5.14
C ILE A 160 3.91 4.07 4.78
N VAL A 161 2.98 4.64 5.55
CA VAL A 161 2.51 6.01 5.33
C VAL A 161 3.64 7.02 5.54
N GLU A 162 4.50 6.84 6.54
CA GLU A 162 5.67 7.67 6.79
C GLU A 162 6.66 7.64 5.62
N ALA A 163 6.85 6.47 4.99
CA ALA A 163 7.66 6.36 3.78
C ALA A 163 7.05 7.08 2.57
N ILE A 164 5.71 7.20 2.52
CA ILE A 164 4.98 7.87 1.43
C ILE A 164 4.92 9.39 1.67
N TYR A 165 4.64 9.80 2.91
CA TYR A 165 4.44 11.19 3.36
C TYR A 165 5.30 11.49 4.60
N PRO A 166 6.63 11.64 4.43
CA PRO A 166 7.55 11.82 5.55
C PRO A 166 7.20 13.03 6.41
N GLY A 167 7.15 12.83 7.73
CA GLY A 167 6.91 13.88 8.73
C GLY A 167 5.49 14.45 8.78
N VAL A 168 4.59 14.02 7.88
CA VAL A 168 3.20 14.52 7.81
C VAL A 168 2.35 13.95 8.93
N PHE A 169 2.57 12.69 9.27
CA PHE A 169 1.77 11.98 10.26
C PHE A 169 2.59 11.67 11.52
N ARG A 170 1.87 11.26 12.56
CA ARG A 170 2.44 10.78 13.81
C ARG A 170 1.93 9.38 14.13
N PRO A 171 2.77 8.54 14.75
CA PRO A 171 2.46 7.13 14.96
C PRO A 171 1.19 6.89 15.78
N TRP A 172 0.87 7.79 16.71
CA TRP A 172 -0.32 7.70 17.57
C TRP A 172 -1.63 8.08 16.89
N GLN A 173 -1.58 8.66 15.68
CA GLN A 173 -2.79 8.97 14.91
C GLN A 173 -3.39 7.70 14.29
N PHE A 174 -2.62 6.61 14.18
CA PHE A 174 -3.04 5.34 13.60
C PHE A 174 -3.68 4.43 14.64
N SER A 175 -4.69 3.67 14.20
CA SER A 175 -5.37 2.66 15.04
C SER A 175 -4.42 1.65 15.69
N HIS A 176 -3.33 1.30 14.99
CA HIS A 176 -2.30 0.39 15.48
C HIS A 176 -1.00 1.17 15.68
N VAL A 177 -0.82 1.67 16.90
CA VAL A 177 0.38 2.41 17.29
C VAL A 177 1.59 1.45 17.31
N PRO A 178 2.72 1.81 16.66
CA PRO A 178 3.93 0.99 16.67
C PRO A 178 4.42 0.62 18.07
N MET A 179 5.02 -0.57 18.18
CA MET A 179 5.65 -1.05 19.41
C MET A 179 6.68 -0.03 19.91
N ASN A 180 6.66 0.27 21.22
CA ASN A 180 7.53 1.26 21.88
C ASN A 180 7.26 2.74 21.55
N CYS A 181 6.22 3.10 20.78
CA CYS A 181 5.87 4.52 20.55
C CYS A 181 5.79 5.32 21.86
N TRP A 182 5.18 4.72 22.89
CA TRP A 182 5.01 5.33 24.22
C TRP A 182 6.20 5.14 25.18
N LYS A 183 7.37 4.79 24.65
CA LYS A 183 8.64 4.87 25.39
C LYS A 183 9.48 6.09 24.96
N ASN A 184 9.11 6.73 23.85
CA ASN A 184 9.79 7.93 23.38
C ASN A 184 9.15 9.17 24.06
N GLU A 185 9.95 9.91 24.83
CA GLU A 185 9.48 11.09 25.58
C GLU A 185 8.99 12.22 24.66
N GLU A 186 9.63 12.41 23.50
CA GLU A 186 9.20 13.40 22.51
C GLU A 186 7.82 13.07 21.94
N TYR A 187 7.58 11.79 21.62
CA TYR A 187 6.26 11.33 21.16
C TYR A 187 5.19 11.46 22.23
N ILE A 188 5.52 11.16 23.49
CA ILE A 188 4.60 11.36 24.61
C ILE A 188 4.25 12.86 24.72
N ARG A 189 5.25 13.74 24.67
CA ARG A 189 5.06 15.19 24.76
C ARG A 189 4.20 15.71 23.62
N GLU A 190 4.58 15.44 22.37
CA GLU A 190 3.82 15.89 21.19
C GLU A 190 2.37 15.37 21.21
N ALA A 191 2.16 14.09 21.56
CA ALA A 191 0.83 13.51 21.64
C ALA A 191 0.00 14.17 22.76
N MET A 192 0.62 14.45 23.92
CA MET A 192 -0.03 15.14 25.02
C MET A 192 -0.37 16.59 24.62
N ASP A 193 0.52 17.32 23.98
CA ASP A 193 0.25 18.71 23.57
C ASP A 193 -0.85 18.80 22.54
N ASP A 194 -0.83 17.90 21.54
CA ASP A 194 -1.91 17.79 20.56
C ASP A 194 -3.25 17.49 21.25
N PHE A 195 -3.25 16.52 22.17
CA PHE A 195 -4.43 16.14 22.93
C PHE A 195 -4.98 17.27 23.82
N LEU A 196 -4.12 17.93 24.58
CA LEU A 196 -4.53 18.96 25.54
C LEU A 196 -4.96 20.25 24.85
N PHE A 197 -4.20 20.70 23.86
CA PHE A 197 -4.34 22.06 23.33
C PHE A 197 -5.07 22.11 22.00
N LYS A 198 -4.99 21.08 21.15
CA LYS A 198 -5.71 21.07 19.88
C LYS A 198 -7.05 20.33 19.98
N GLN A 199 -7.06 19.16 20.63
CA GLN A 199 -8.26 18.33 20.73
C GLN A 199 -9.19 18.80 21.86
N LEU A 200 -8.68 18.92 23.09
CA LEU A 200 -9.45 19.40 24.24
C LEU A 200 -9.53 20.92 24.34
N ARG A 201 -8.68 21.65 23.60
CA ARG A 201 -8.65 23.12 23.55
C ARG A 201 -8.45 23.80 24.90
N PHE A 202 -7.69 23.17 25.79
CA PHE A 202 -7.22 23.87 26.98
C PHE A 202 -6.27 25.01 26.57
N SER A 203 -6.29 26.08 27.34
CA SER A 203 -5.48 27.28 27.13
C SER A 203 -4.07 27.15 27.71
N SER A 204 -3.85 26.24 28.67
CA SER A 204 -2.57 26.07 29.35
C SER A 204 -2.45 24.72 30.07
N TYR A 205 -1.23 24.34 30.46
CA TYR A 205 -1.01 23.18 31.33
C TYR A 205 -1.69 23.35 32.70
N ASN A 206 -1.83 24.57 33.22
CA ASN A 206 -2.56 24.83 34.47
C ASN A 206 -4.03 24.45 34.36
N GLU A 207 -4.68 24.86 33.26
CA GLU A 207 -6.06 24.47 32.99
C GLU A 207 -6.19 22.95 32.82
N ALA A 208 -5.28 22.34 32.04
CA ALA A 208 -5.23 20.91 31.83
C ALA A 208 -5.06 20.14 33.16
N PHE A 209 -4.21 20.63 34.06
CA PHE A 209 -3.97 20.00 35.37
C PHE A 209 -5.25 19.90 36.22
N ILE A 210 -6.11 20.92 36.12
CA ILE A 210 -7.38 21.01 36.87
C ILE A 210 -8.48 20.19 36.18
N GLN A 211 -8.62 20.33 34.87
CA GLN A 211 -9.81 19.86 34.13
C GLN A 211 -9.66 18.48 33.47
N LEU A 212 -8.44 18.00 33.22
CA LEU A 212 -8.20 16.72 32.53
C LEU A 212 -8.69 15.53 33.37
N LYS A 213 -9.47 14.65 32.74
CA LYS A 213 -10.01 13.42 33.34
C LYS A 213 -9.53 12.19 32.57
N GLY A 214 -9.43 11.06 33.26
CA GLY A 214 -9.05 9.77 32.65
C GLY A 214 -10.01 9.35 31.52
N SER A 215 -11.29 9.69 31.62
CA SER A 215 -12.28 9.42 30.58
C SER A 215 -11.98 10.13 29.25
N HIS A 216 -11.27 11.26 29.27
CA HIS A 216 -10.89 11.94 28.03
C HIS A 216 -9.95 11.06 27.18
N PHE A 217 -9.01 10.32 27.79
CA PHE A 217 -8.13 9.43 27.03
C PHE A 217 -8.91 8.33 26.29
N ASN A 218 -9.98 7.80 26.89
CA ASN A 218 -10.84 6.82 26.23
C ASN A 218 -11.61 7.45 25.07
N ASN A 219 -12.22 8.63 25.31
CA ASN A 219 -13.06 9.31 24.33
C ASN A 219 -12.28 9.73 23.07
N PHE A 220 -10.99 10.03 23.22
CA PHE A 220 -10.10 10.43 22.13
C PHE A 220 -9.17 9.32 21.64
N GLN A 221 -9.45 8.05 21.99
CA GLN A 221 -8.67 6.88 21.54
C GLN A 221 -7.17 6.89 21.93
N LEU A 222 -6.83 7.59 23.03
CA LEU A 222 -5.49 7.68 23.60
C LEU A 222 -5.29 6.72 24.80
N THR A 223 -6.01 5.60 24.81
CA THR A 223 -5.91 4.59 25.86
C THR A 223 -4.54 3.96 25.92
N GLY A 224 -3.91 3.71 24.76
CA GLY A 224 -2.55 3.20 24.67
C GLY A 224 -1.52 4.16 25.31
N LEU A 225 -1.64 5.47 25.06
CA LEU A 225 -0.82 6.48 25.73
C LEU A 225 -1.02 6.43 27.25
N PHE A 226 -2.28 6.45 27.69
CA PHE A 226 -2.60 6.45 29.11
C PHE A 226 -2.08 5.20 29.83
N GLN A 227 -2.23 4.03 29.22
CA GLN A 227 -1.75 2.76 29.76
C GLN A 227 -0.22 2.66 29.75
N MET A 228 0.41 2.89 28.59
CA MET A 228 1.82 2.57 28.40
C MET A 228 2.74 3.64 28.97
N ALA A 229 2.42 4.94 28.79
CA ALA A 229 3.24 6.03 29.31
C ALA A 229 2.93 6.35 30.78
N PHE A 230 1.66 6.21 31.20
CA PHE A 230 1.21 6.67 32.51
C PHE A 230 0.68 5.56 33.42
N GLY A 231 0.72 4.29 33.01
CA GLY A 231 0.28 3.15 33.82
C GLY A 231 -1.20 3.18 34.19
N SER A 232 -2.03 3.83 33.37
CA SER A 232 -3.46 4.08 33.62
C SER A 232 -3.74 4.88 34.90
N ARG A 233 -2.80 5.73 35.34
CA ARG A 233 -2.92 6.49 36.58
C ARG A 233 -2.92 7.99 36.30
N MET A 234 -4.03 8.66 36.62
CA MET A 234 -4.12 10.12 36.51
C MET A 234 -3.07 10.86 37.35
N ASN A 235 -2.62 10.27 38.46
CA ASN A 235 -1.55 10.85 39.27
C ASN A 235 -0.22 10.93 38.50
N ASN A 236 0.06 9.96 37.62
CA ASN A 236 1.27 9.99 36.78
C ASN A 236 1.14 11.05 35.69
N VAL A 237 -0.04 11.19 35.07
CA VAL A 237 -0.35 12.27 34.12
C VAL A 237 -0.18 13.64 34.79
N LYS A 238 -0.74 13.83 35.98
CA LYS A 238 -0.63 15.09 36.74
C LYS A 238 0.81 15.43 37.10
N LYS A 239 1.61 14.44 37.52
CA LYS A 239 3.06 14.63 37.75
C LYS A 239 3.76 15.07 36.46
N TRP A 240 3.45 14.45 35.34
CA TRP A 240 4.01 14.82 34.04
C TRP A 240 3.66 16.26 33.65
N ILE A 241 2.39 16.67 33.78
CA ILE A 241 1.94 18.05 33.52
C ILE A 241 2.66 19.04 34.44
N LYS A 242 2.82 18.71 35.73
CA LYS A 242 3.54 19.56 36.69
C LYS A 242 5.00 19.75 36.31
N ASN A 243 5.67 18.72 35.79
CA ASN A 243 7.04 18.85 35.32
C ASN A 243 7.13 19.79 34.10
N GLN A 244 6.14 19.80 33.21
CA GLN A 244 6.12 20.74 32.08
C GLN A 244 5.99 22.20 32.55
N LEU A 245 5.18 22.45 33.59
CA LEU A 245 5.05 23.78 34.19
C LEU A 245 6.38 24.28 34.75
N ASN A 246 7.11 23.44 35.50
CA ASN A 246 8.39 23.82 36.10
C ASN A 246 9.49 24.08 35.04
N ASN A 247 9.52 23.29 33.97
CA ASN A 247 10.54 23.46 32.91
C ASN A 247 10.33 24.76 32.10
N LEU A 248 9.08 25.20 31.94
CA LEU A 248 8.76 26.49 31.30
C LEU A 248 9.24 27.69 32.14
N ASP A 249 9.13 27.59 33.46
CA ASP A 249 9.62 28.63 34.35
C ASP A 249 11.15 28.74 34.26
N ASP A 250 11.87 27.61 34.23
CA ASP A 250 13.33 27.59 34.10
C ASP A 250 13.83 28.18 32.76
N GLU A 251 13.17 27.87 31.62
CA GLU A 251 13.54 28.45 30.32
C GLU A 251 13.34 29.98 30.26
N ILE A 252 12.31 30.52 30.93
CA ILE A 252 12.08 31.97 31.03
C ILE A 252 13.18 32.64 31.87
N PHE A 253 13.74 31.97 32.87
CA PHE A 253 14.86 32.50 33.66
C PHE A 253 16.18 32.55 32.88
N TYR A 254 16.44 31.64 31.93
CA TYR A 254 17.67 31.64 31.13
C TYR A 254 17.66 32.61 29.94
N VAL A 255 16.50 33.05 29.45
CA VAL A 255 16.40 34.01 28.33
C VAL A 255 16.47 35.48 28.81
N ASN A 256 16.34 35.72 30.12
CA ASN A 256 16.34 37.07 30.71
C ASN A 256 17.69 37.49 31.34
N HIS A 257 18.82 36.91 30.89
CA HIS A 257 20.17 37.30 31.31
C HIS A 257 21.11 37.62 30.15
#